data_AF-A0A9X3M8Q9-F1
#
_entry.id   AF-A0A9X3M8Q9-F1
#
_cell.length_a   1.000
_cell.length_b   1.000
_cell.length_c   1.000
_cell.angle_alpha   90.00
_cell.angle_beta   90.00
_cell.angle_gamma   90.00
#
_symmetry.space_group_name_H-M   'P 1'
#
loop_
_entity.id
_entity.type
_entity.pdbx_description
1 polymer ?
#
loop_
_entity_poly.entity_id
_entity_poly.type
_entity_poly.pdbx_seq_one_letter_code
_entity_poly.pdbx_strand_id
1 'polypeptide(L)'
;MSDYIQVPLQSLRDIANNLAGMKADLEGDKKGADLLSGVDSIHGHKIQQAVAEYFGEWDGPRNRLLENVGKLGDVSGKIADVTQQYDDESAKGFNQFAAKLKGKE
;
A
#
# COMPACT_ATOMS: atom_id res chain seq x y z
N MET A 1 -3.03 30.76 13.94
CA MET A 1 -1.78 29.97 13.90
C MET A 1 -2.03 28.94 12.81
N SER A 2 -1.56 29.20 11.59
CA SER A 2 -1.76 28.29 10.46
C SER A 2 -0.48 27.47 10.35
N ASP A 3 -0.54 26.20 10.69
CA ASP A 3 0.58 25.31 10.48
C ASP A 3 0.81 25.19 8.97
N TYR A 4 1.91 25.76 8.48
CA TYR A 4 2.43 25.52 7.14
C TYR A 4 2.99 24.09 7.09
N ILE A 5 2.12 23.09 7.17
CA ILE A 5 2.52 21.69 7.02
C ILE A 5 2.92 21.49 5.57
N GLN A 6 4.20 21.22 5.34
CA GLN A 6 4.69 20.76 4.04
C GLN A 6 4.37 19.27 3.93
N VAL A 7 3.38 18.91 3.12
CA VAL A 7 3.04 17.51 2.91
C VAL A 7 4.08 16.87 1.99
N PRO A 8 4.77 15.80 2.41
CA PRO A 8 5.83 15.18 1.62
C PRO A 8 5.22 14.25 0.55
N LEU A 9 4.72 14.83 -0.54
CA LEU A 9 4.00 14.12 -1.61
C LEU A 9 4.77 12.92 -2.17
N GLN A 10 6.07 13.09 -2.44
CA GLN A 10 6.90 12.01 -2.96
C GLN A 10 7.03 10.87 -1.97
N SER A 11 7.26 11.17 -0.68
CA SER A 11 7.35 10.15 0.36
C SER A 11 6.05 9.36 0.51
N LEU A 12 4.89 10.01 0.40
CA LEU A 12 3.60 9.32 0.44
C LEU A 12 3.39 8.38 -0.75
N ARG A 13 3.84 8.78 -1.94
CA ARG A 13 3.83 7.93 -3.14
C ARG A 13 4.78 6.75 -3.01
N ASP A 14 5.98 6.98 -2.48
CA ASP A 14 6.97 5.93 -2.24
C ASP A 14 6.43 4.90 -1.23
N ILE A 15 5.78 5.35 -0.14
CA ILE A 15 5.11 4.48 0.82
C ILE A 15 4.02 3.65 0.14
N ALA A 16 3.17 4.27 -0.69
CA ALA A 16 2.12 3.56 -1.42
C ALA A 16 2.69 2.46 -2.32
N ASN A 17 3.74 2.78 -3.09
CA ASN A 17 4.41 1.83 -3.98
C ASN A 17 5.07 0.69 -3.21
N ASN A 18 5.76 0.99 -2.11
CA ASN A 18 6.41 -0.02 -1.28
C ASN A 18 5.40 -0.99 -0.66
N LEU A 19 4.27 -0.48 -0.16
CA LEU A 19 3.20 -1.30 0.40
C LEU A 19 2.53 -2.18 -0.67
N ALA A 20 2.35 -1.65 -1.89
CA ALA A 20 1.87 -2.44 -3.02
C ALA A 20 2.83 -3.59 -3.38
N GLY A 21 4.14 -3.33 -3.38
CA GLY A 21 5.18 -4.34 -3.58
C GLY A 21 5.15 -5.43 -2.51
N MET A 22 5.12 -5.04 -1.23
CA MET A 22 5.03 -5.99 -0.11
C MET A 22 3.78 -6.88 -0.19
N LYS A 23 2.65 -6.32 -0.63
CA LYS A 23 1.42 -7.09 -0.86
C LYS A 23 1.63 -8.16 -1.93
N ALA A 24 2.25 -7.82 -3.05
CA ALA A 24 2.52 -8.74 -4.14
C ALA A 24 3.49 -9.86 -3.73
N ASP A 25 4.56 -9.54 -2.99
CA ASP A 25 5.52 -10.52 -2.48
C ASP A 25 4.84 -11.50 -1.52
N LEU A 26 4.08 -10.96 -0.55
CA LEU A 26 3.32 -11.78 0.40
C LEU A 26 2.31 -12.67 -0.31
N GLU A 27 1.65 -12.20 -1.38
CA GLU A 27 0.75 -12.98 -2.22
C GLU A 27 1.46 -14.16 -2.92
N GLY A 28 2.71 -13.97 -3.36
CA GLY A 28 3.55 -14.96 -4.04
C GLY A 28 4.02 -16.13 -3.17
N ASP A 29 4.32 -15.89 -1.89
CA ASP A 29 4.90 -16.89 -0.97
C ASP A 29 3.97 -18.10 -0.66
N LYS A 30 2.68 -18.02 -1.01
CA LYS A 30 1.70 -19.11 -0.80
C LYS A 30 2.07 -20.42 -1.53
N LYS A 31 2.91 -20.36 -2.57
CA LYS A 31 3.25 -21.50 -3.44
C LYS A 31 4.21 -22.52 -2.82
N GLY A 32 4.86 -22.23 -1.69
CA GLY A 32 5.82 -23.15 -1.05
C GLY A 32 5.18 -24.33 -0.30
N ALA A 33 3.93 -24.19 0.13
CA ALA A 33 3.22 -25.14 0.99
C ALA A 33 2.88 -26.47 0.30
N ASP A 34 2.66 -26.44 -1.02
CA ASP A 34 2.13 -27.57 -1.78
C ASP A 34 3.16 -28.69 -2.04
N LEU A 35 4.44 -28.47 -1.69
CA LEU A 35 5.56 -29.34 -2.07
C LEU A 35 5.76 -30.61 -1.22
N LEU A 36 5.00 -30.81 -0.14
CA LEU A 36 5.28 -31.89 0.82
C LEU A 36 4.43 -33.16 0.64
N SER A 37 3.49 -33.17 -0.31
CA SER A 37 2.68 -34.37 -0.56
C SER A 37 3.51 -35.47 -1.23
N GLY A 38 3.55 -36.67 -0.62
CA GLY A 38 4.18 -37.86 -1.20
C GLY A 38 5.68 -38.01 -0.95
N VAL A 39 6.32 -37.12 -0.18
CA VAL A 39 7.77 -37.16 0.10
C VAL A 39 8.16 -38.28 1.07
N ASP A 40 7.25 -38.70 1.96
CA ASP A 40 7.49 -39.82 2.89
C ASP A 40 6.20 -40.64 3.10
N SER A 41 6.29 -41.95 2.91
CA SER A 41 5.18 -42.90 3.01
C SER A 41 4.91 -43.39 4.45
N ILE A 42 5.82 -43.14 5.40
CA ILE A 42 5.73 -43.64 6.77
C ILE A 42 5.22 -42.54 7.70
N HIS A 43 5.83 -41.35 7.69
CA HIS A 43 5.46 -40.21 8.56
C HIS A 43 5.14 -38.93 7.77
N GLY A 44 5.29 -38.94 6.44
CA GLY A 44 5.07 -37.76 5.60
C GLY A 44 3.66 -37.19 5.70
N HIS A 45 2.65 -38.02 5.97
CA HIS A 45 1.29 -37.54 6.26
C HIS A 45 1.20 -36.63 7.49
N LYS A 46 1.99 -36.89 8.55
CA LYS A 46 2.03 -36.04 9.76
C LYS A 46 2.75 -34.73 9.49
N ILE A 47 3.84 -34.78 8.72
CA ILE A 47 4.59 -33.58 8.33
C ILE A 47 3.73 -32.71 7.40
N GLN A 48 3.06 -33.32 6.43
CA GLN A 48 2.10 -32.65 5.55
C GLN A 48 0.97 -32.00 6.34
N GLN A 49 0.40 -32.72 7.32
CA GLN A 49 -0.66 -32.18 8.18
C GLN A 49 -0.16 -31.00 9.02
N ALA A 50 0.98 -31.14 9.69
CA ALA A 50 1.53 -30.06 10.51
C ALA A 50 1.84 -28.80 9.68
N VAL A 51 2.34 -28.98 8.46
CA VAL A 51 2.60 -27.87 7.54
C VAL A 51 1.30 -27.26 7.01
N ALA A 52 0.31 -28.08 6.66
CA ALA A 52 -1.01 -27.59 6.25
C ALA A 52 -1.74 -26.83 7.36
N GLU A 53 -1.65 -27.29 8.62
CA GLU A 53 -2.19 -26.61 9.79
C GLU A 53 -1.48 -25.28 10.02
N TYR A 54 -0.14 -25.25 9.98
CA TYR A 54 0.64 -24.01 10.07
C TYR A 54 0.24 -23.00 8.99
N PHE A 55 0.12 -23.43 7.73
CA PHE A 55 -0.31 -22.55 6.63
C PHE A 55 -1.77 -22.11 6.78
N GLY A 56 -2.66 -22.99 7.25
CA GLY A 56 -4.05 -22.68 7.52
C GLY A 56 -4.24 -21.66 8.63
N GLU A 57 -3.48 -21.79 9.72
CA GLU A 57 -3.43 -20.80 10.81
C GLU A 57 -2.90 -19.45 10.32
N TRP A 58 -1.94 -19.46 9.40
CA TRP A 58 -1.32 -18.25 8.86
C TRP A 58 -2.17 -17.53 7.81
N ASP A 59 -3.08 -18.22 7.12
CA ASP A 59 -3.87 -17.63 6.02
C ASP A 59 -4.77 -16.47 6.51
N GLY A 60 -5.41 -16.62 7.67
CA GLY A 60 -6.25 -15.57 8.26
C GLY A 60 -5.49 -14.29 8.64
N PRO A 61 -4.46 -14.36 9.51
CA PRO A 61 -3.59 -13.23 9.82
C PRO A 61 -2.92 -12.61 8.59
N ARG A 62 -2.47 -13.43 7.64
CA ARG A 62 -1.88 -12.95 6.37
C ARG A 62 -2.89 -12.16 5.54
N ASN A 63 -4.11 -12.65 5.38
CA ASN A 63 -5.15 -11.92 4.63
C ASN A 63 -5.48 -10.57 5.29
N ARG A 64 -5.52 -10.49 6.62
CA ARG A 64 -5.68 -9.23 7.34
C ARG A 64 -4.49 -8.29 7.15
N LEU A 65 -3.27 -8.82 7.15
CA LEU A 65 -2.06 -8.04 6.88
C LEU A 65 -2.09 -7.46 5.47
N LEU A 66 -2.43 -8.27 4.46
CA LEU A 66 -2.57 -7.84 3.07
C LEU A 66 -3.63 -6.73 2.92
N GLU A 67 -4.78 -6.88 3.60
CA GLU A 67 -5.84 -5.87 3.60
C GLU A 67 -5.36 -4.55 4.23
N ASN A 68 -4.68 -4.60 5.37
CA ASN A 68 -4.17 -3.43 6.06
C ASN A 68 -3.09 -2.70 5.25
N VAL A 69 -2.15 -3.46 4.68
CA VAL A 69 -1.09 -2.94 3.81
C VAL A 69 -1.70 -2.25 2.59
N GLY A 70 -2.69 -2.88 1.95
CA GLY A 70 -3.41 -2.28 0.82
C GLY A 70 -4.10 -0.97 1.21
N LYS A 71 -4.87 -0.96 2.31
CA LYS A 71 -5.55 0.25 2.80
C LYS A 71 -4.59 1.39 3.11
N LEU A 72 -3.45 1.10 3.74
CA LEU A 72 -2.43 2.11 4.04
C LEU A 72 -1.81 2.70 2.77
N GLY A 73 -1.57 1.86 1.77
CA GLY A 73 -1.10 2.31 0.46
C GLY A 73 -2.12 3.25 -0.22
N ASP A 74 -3.38 2.83 -0.28
CA ASP A 74 -4.47 3.61 -0.88
C ASP A 74 -4.66 4.97 -0.18
N VAL A 75 -4.65 4.98 1.15
CA VAL A 75 -4.79 6.22 1.94
C VAL A 75 -3.61 7.15 1.69
N SER A 76 -2.38 6.63 1.67
CA SER A 76 -1.19 7.43 1.41
C SER A 76 -1.21 8.07 0.01
N GLY A 77 -1.61 7.30 -1.00
CA GLY A 77 -1.80 7.81 -2.36
C GLY A 77 -2.88 8.89 -2.44
N LYS A 78 -4.04 8.66 -1.82
CA LYS A 78 -5.13 9.65 -1.78
C LYS A 78 -4.72 10.96 -1.11
N ILE A 79 -3.96 10.91 -0.01
CA ILE A 79 -3.45 12.13 0.63
C ILE A 79 -2.56 12.90 -0.35
N ALA A 80 -1.64 12.20 -1.02
CA ALA A 80 -0.76 12.85 -2.00
C ALA A 80 -1.54 13.51 -3.14
N ASP A 81 -2.54 12.82 -3.69
CA ASP A 81 -3.32 13.33 -4.81
C ASP A 81 -4.21 14.52 -4.42
N VAL A 82 -4.91 14.44 -3.29
CA VAL A 82 -5.75 15.53 -2.79
C VAL A 82 -4.91 16.76 -2.46
N THR A 83 -3.76 16.59 -1.82
CA THR A 83 -2.88 17.72 -1.53
C THR A 83 -2.31 18.34 -2.79
N GLN A 84 -1.86 17.54 -3.76
CA GLN A 84 -1.38 18.09 -5.03
C GLN A 84 -2.49 18.86 -5.77
N GLN A 85 -3.72 18.32 -5.80
CA GLN A 85 -4.85 19.00 -6.42
C GLN A 85 -5.12 20.35 -5.76
N TYR A 86 -5.09 20.40 -4.42
CA TYR A 86 -5.28 21.64 -3.68
C TYR A 86 -4.20 22.68 -3.99
N ASP A 87 -2.93 22.26 -4.07
CA ASP A 87 -1.81 23.13 -4.43
C ASP A 87 -1.96 23.68 -5.85
N ASP A 88 -2.32 22.82 -6.81
CA ASP A 88 -2.53 23.20 -8.21
C ASP A 88 -3.71 24.18 -8.37
N GLU A 89 -4.82 23.96 -7.67
CA GLU A 89 -5.99 24.85 -7.67
C GLU A 89 -5.67 26.20 -7.03
N SER A 90 -4.96 26.19 -5.91
CA SER A 90 -4.51 27.41 -5.22
C SER A 90 -3.57 28.23 -6.10
N ALA A 91 -2.57 27.59 -6.71
CA ALA A 91 -1.63 28.23 -7.63
C ALA A 91 -2.36 28.85 -8.84
N LYS A 92 -3.33 28.14 -9.43
CA LYS A 92 -4.17 28.67 -10.51
C LYS A 92 -4.95 29.91 -10.06
N GLY A 93 -5.58 29.86 -8.88
CA GLY A 93 -6.32 30.99 -8.32
C GLY A 93 -5.44 32.23 -8.12
N PHE A 94 -4.24 32.06 -7.54
CA PHE A 94 -3.28 33.14 -7.36
C PHE A 94 -2.79 33.72 -8.69
N ASN A 95 -2.48 32.87 -9.67
CA ASN A 95 -2.05 33.32 -11.00
C ASN A 95 -3.15 34.12 -11.71
N GLN A 96 -4.41 33.68 -11.63
CA GLN A 96 -5.55 34.42 -12.18
C GLN A 96 -5.75 35.77 -11.48
N PHE A 97 -5.62 35.80 -10.14
CA PHE A 97 -5.70 37.03 -9.38
C PHE A 97 -4.58 38.01 -9.74
N ALA A 98 -3.34 37.53 -9.84
CA ALA A 98 -2.19 38.32 -10.25
C ALA A 98 -2.33 38.86 -11.69
N ALA A 99 -2.87 38.06 -12.62
CA ALA A 99 -3.16 38.50 -13.98
C ALA A 99 -4.21 39.62 -14.01
N LYS A 100 -5.27 39.53 -13.19
CA LYS A 100 -6.28 40.59 -13.05
C LYS A 100 -5.71 41.89 -12.45
N LEU A 101 -4.73 41.79 -11.55
CA LEU A 101 -4.03 42.97 -11.03
C LEU A 101 -3.13 43.63 -12.09
N LYS A 102 -2.46 42.83 -12.92
CA LYS A 102 -1.58 43.34 -14.00
C LYS A 102 -2.34 43.87 -15.22
N GLY A 103 -3.55 43.37 -15.48
CA GLY A 103 -4.38 43.79 -16.61
C GLY A 103 -5.35 44.95 -16.33
N LYS A 104 -5.26 45.59 -15.16
CA LYS A 104 -5.97 46.84 -14.85
C LYS A 104 -5.08 48.04 -15.16
N GLU A 105 -5.04 48.43 -16.44
CA GLU A 105 -4.96 49.81 -16.90
C GLU A 105 -6.23 50.12 -17.70
#